data_AF-A0A4V2KXA6-F1
#
_entry.id   AF-A0A4V2KXA6-F1
#
_cell.length_a   1.000
_cell.length_b   1.000
_cell.length_c   1.000
_cell.angle_alpha   90.00
_cell.angle_beta   90.00
_cell.angle_gamma   90.00
#
_symmetry.space_group_name_H-M   'P 1'
#
loop_
_entity.id
_entity.type
_entity.pdbx_description
1 polymer ?
#
loop_
_entity_poly.entity_id
_entity_poly.type
_entity_poly.pdbx_seq_one_letter_code
_entity_poly.pdbx_strand_id
1 'polypeptide(L)'
;MRKKSISIVFWIALAICTLFVVYGAILPKQLEAITQNITSFIAVNFSWYYLLLVLIIFFICVYLLFSRYASITLGVEGEEPEFSLLSWFAMLFSAGMGIGLVFWTTAEPVSHAYKATPIHKIGTQAAINDAFQFAFFHWGIHAWAVYSIVALVFAYFNFHKGYPGLVSATLVPIFGEKRMRGPIGSAIDVLAVIATVTGVAATLGFGALQINEGLHYLFKVPSHFGTQVIIIIIATILFSWSAWSGIDKGIKTLSNINMILAFIVLIGLFLVGPTLYILNTFTNGLGNYIFNFFSMSLRIPMDGGAKFQWVQNWTIFYWAWWVSWAPFVGIFIARVSRGRTIKEFILGVLFAPALVSFFFFAVFGGAAVYLQHSGIANIAKEAAETATFATLEHFPLGFVLSIVTLIVVMIFFVTSADSATYVLGMLSSKGDINPNSFVKVSWGIIMALFAMIMIYTGGTQAIQNLLIIAALPFSVVIILMIWSLFKTLSSDHPRVSKKDVLMKKDNLKYKKTNNIKKRK
;
A
#
# COMPACT_ATOMS: atom_id res chain seq x y z
N MET A 1 3.03 5.81 38.19
CA MET A 1 2.68 5.54 36.77
C MET A 1 1.30 4.88 36.72
N ARG A 2 0.23 5.58 36.29
CA ARG A 2 -1.09 4.95 36.09
C ARG A 2 -0.96 3.89 34.99
N LYS A 3 -1.24 2.62 35.29
CA LYS A 3 -1.37 1.56 34.27
C LYS A 3 -2.44 2.00 33.27
N LYS A 4 -2.04 2.48 32.08
CA LYS A 4 -2.99 2.71 30.97
C LYS A 4 -3.64 1.35 30.69
N SER A 5 -4.93 1.24 30.94
CA SER A 5 -5.67 0.01 30.64
C SER A 5 -5.65 -0.22 29.14
N ILE A 6 -5.21 -1.41 28.73
CA ILE A 6 -5.18 -1.83 27.33
C ILE A 6 -6.62 -1.87 26.81
N SER A 7 -6.85 -1.41 25.57
CA SER A 7 -8.20 -1.30 25.00
C SER A 7 -8.88 -2.66 24.86
N ILE A 8 -10.21 -2.67 24.91
CA ILE A 8 -11.00 -3.87 24.57
C ILE A 8 -10.80 -4.29 23.11
N VAL A 9 -10.58 -3.31 22.21
CA VAL A 9 -10.26 -3.54 20.79
C VAL A 9 -9.01 -4.41 20.65
N PHE A 10 -7.98 -4.15 21.45
CA PHE A 10 -6.76 -4.97 21.45
C PHE A 10 -7.07 -6.43 21.78
N TRP A 11 -7.75 -6.69 22.89
CA TRP A 11 -8.00 -8.06 23.34
C TRP A 11 -8.90 -8.84 22.39
N ILE A 12 -9.95 -8.22 21.84
CA ILE A 12 -10.83 -8.86 20.87
C ILE A 12 -10.07 -9.19 19.59
N ALA A 13 -9.36 -8.22 19.02
CA ALA A 13 -8.62 -8.42 17.79
C ALA A 13 -7.48 -9.45 17.98
N LEU A 14 -6.78 -9.40 19.11
CA LEU A 14 -5.75 -10.37 19.48
C LEU A 14 -6.32 -11.79 19.57
N ALA A 15 -7.47 -11.95 20.23
CA ALA A 15 -8.13 -13.25 20.36
C ALA A 15 -8.54 -13.82 18.99
N ILE A 16 -9.16 -13.01 18.12
CA ILE A 16 -9.55 -13.43 16.76
C ILE A 16 -8.31 -13.85 15.95
N CYS A 17 -7.26 -13.04 15.97
CA CYS A 17 -6.01 -13.34 15.28
C CYS A 17 -5.35 -14.61 15.82
N THR A 18 -5.31 -14.79 17.14
CA THR A 18 -4.74 -15.98 17.77
C THR A 18 -5.53 -17.24 17.42
N LEU A 19 -6.86 -17.19 17.44
CA LEU A 19 -7.71 -18.30 17.05
C LEU A 19 -7.49 -18.68 15.59
N PHE A 20 -7.35 -17.70 14.69
CA PHE A 20 -7.03 -17.93 13.30
C PHE A 20 -5.68 -18.66 13.13
N VAL A 21 -4.64 -18.20 13.82
CA VAL A 21 -3.30 -18.83 13.80
C VAL A 21 -3.36 -20.26 14.32
N VAL A 22 -4.02 -20.48 15.47
CA VAL A 22 -4.16 -21.81 16.07
C VAL A 22 -4.93 -22.76 15.14
N TYR A 23 -6.02 -22.29 14.54
CA TYR A 23 -6.79 -23.08 13.57
C TYR A 23 -5.94 -23.46 12.35
N GLY A 24 -5.17 -22.53 11.80
CA GLY A 24 -4.27 -22.81 10.68
C GLY A 24 -3.11 -23.75 11.03
N ALA A 25 -2.64 -23.72 12.27
CA ALA A 25 -1.61 -24.64 12.74
C ALA A 25 -2.12 -26.08 12.89
N ILE A 26 -3.34 -26.26 13.42
CA ILE A 26 -3.92 -27.59 13.69
C ILE A 26 -4.54 -28.19 12.43
N LEU A 27 -5.23 -27.38 11.61
CA LEU A 27 -6.05 -27.81 10.47
C LEU A 27 -5.67 -27.08 9.16
N PRO A 28 -4.40 -27.16 8.70
CA PRO A 28 -3.90 -26.34 7.60
C PRO A 28 -4.65 -26.57 6.27
N LYS A 29 -4.91 -27.83 5.91
CA LYS A 29 -5.64 -28.19 4.68
C LYS A 29 -7.08 -27.69 4.67
N GLN A 30 -7.72 -27.69 5.84
CA GLN A 30 -9.09 -27.18 5.95
C GLN A 30 -9.10 -25.65 5.84
N LEU A 31 -8.13 -24.98 6.46
CA LEU A 31 -7.98 -23.53 6.31
C LEU A 31 -7.70 -23.13 4.85
N GLU A 32 -6.82 -23.86 4.16
CA GLU A 32 -6.55 -23.67 2.73
C GLU A 32 -7.84 -23.79 1.90
N ALA A 33 -8.59 -24.89 2.06
CA ALA A 33 -9.83 -25.12 1.32
C ALA A 33 -10.91 -24.04 1.62
N ILE A 34 -11.09 -23.68 2.88
CA ILE A 34 -12.06 -22.64 3.30
C ILE A 34 -11.69 -21.29 2.69
N THR A 35 -10.42 -20.88 2.83
CA THR A 35 -9.97 -19.59 2.31
C THR A 35 -10.04 -19.54 0.79
N GLN A 36 -9.71 -20.63 0.09
CA GLN A 36 -9.86 -20.72 -1.36
C GLN A 36 -11.33 -20.60 -1.80
N ASN A 37 -12.25 -21.25 -1.08
CA ASN A 37 -13.68 -21.19 -1.40
C ASN A 37 -14.26 -19.79 -1.19
N ILE A 38 -13.93 -19.13 -0.07
CA ILE A 38 -14.38 -17.76 0.20
C ILE A 38 -13.77 -16.81 -0.84
N THR A 39 -12.48 -16.97 -1.16
CA THR A 39 -11.80 -16.12 -2.15
C THR A 39 -12.44 -16.28 -3.53
N SER A 40 -12.71 -17.51 -3.96
CA SER A 40 -13.38 -17.80 -5.23
C SER A 40 -14.78 -17.19 -5.27
N PHE A 41 -15.53 -17.28 -4.16
CA PHE A 41 -16.85 -16.64 -4.03
C PHE A 41 -16.74 -15.11 -4.19
N ILE A 42 -15.80 -14.47 -3.51
CA ILE A 42 -15.59 -13.02 -3.60
C ILE A 42 -15.17 -12.64 -5.02
N ALA A 43 -14.20 -13.35 -5.60
CA ALA A 43 -13.67 -13.07 -6.91
C ALA A 43 -14.74 -13.21 -8.01
N VAL A 44 -15.64 -14.19 -7.91
CA VAL A 44 -16.73 -14.36 -8.89
C VAL A 44 -17.80 -13.28 -8.72
N ASN A 45 -18.26 -13.04 -7.50
CA ASN A 45 -19.46 -12.22 -7.26
C ASN A 45 -19.17 -10.71 -7.08
N PHE A 46 -17.94 -10.35 -6.71
CA PHE A 46 -17.56 -8.97 -6.35
C PHE A 46 -16.44 -8.40 -7.23
N SER A 47 -16.08 -9.04 -8.35
CA SER A 47 -15.11 -8.47 -9.31
C SER A 47 -15.53 -7.06 -9.78
N TRP A 48 -16.77 -6.92 -10.23
CA TRP A 48 -17.33 -5.63 -10.67
C TRP A 48 -17.30 -4.57 -9.56
N TYR A 49 -17.54 -4.99 -8.32
CA TYR A 49 -17.55 -4.11 -7.16
C TYR A 49 -16.17 -3.50 -6.92
N TYR A 50 -15.11 -4.30 -6.94
CA TYR A 50 -13.74 -3.79 -6.76
C TYR A 50 -13.31 -2.87 -7.90
N LEU A 51 -13.63 -3.22 -9.15
CA LEU A 51 -13.32 -2.37 -10.31
C LEU A 51 -13.98 -0.98 -10.20
N LEU A 52 -15.28 -0.96 -9.89
CA LEU A 52 -16.01 0.30 -9.69
C LEU A 52 -15.51 1.07 -8.47
N LEU A 53 -15.27 0.40 -7.35
CA LEU A 53 -14.80 1.03 -6.12
C LEU A 53 -13.52 1.81 -6.36
N VAL A 54 -12.51 1.17 -6.94
CA VAL A 54 -11.20 1.81 -7.15
C VAL A 54 -11.29 2.93 -8.18
N LEU A 55 -12.08 2.76 -9.25
CA LEU A 55 -12.29 3.82 -10.24
C LEU A 55 -13.06 5.02 -9.64
N ILE A 56 -14.08 4.79 -8.82
CA ILE A 56 -14.82 5.85 -8.12
C ILE A 56 -13.90 6.58 -7.15
N ILE A 57 -13.06 5.87 -6.41
CA ILE A 57 -12.05 6.47 -5.52
C ILE A 57 -11.11 7.39 -6.32
N PHE A 58 -10.63 6.94 -7.49
CA PHE A 58 -9.83 7.78 -8.38
C PHE A 58 -10.59 9.07 -8.77
N PHE A 59 -11.84 8.96 -9.22
CA PHE A 59 -12.64 10.14 -9.57
C PHE A 59 -12.86 11.08 -8.37
N ILE A 60 -12.99 10.54 -7.15
CA ILE A 60 -13.09 11.34 -5.93
C ILE A 60 -11.80 12.11 -5.66
N CYS A 61 -10.63 11.48 -5.80
CA CYS A 61 -9.34 12.16 -5.70
C CYS A 61 -9.23 13.29 -6.74
N VAL A 62 -9.59 13.02 -8.01
CA VAL A 62 -9.59 14.03 -9.07
C VAL A 62 -10.58 15.17 -8.77
N TYR A 63 -11.78 14.86 -8.30
CA TYR A 63 -12.75 15.87 -7.89
C TYR A 63 -12.18 16.77 -6.79
N LEU A 64 -11.64 16.17 -5.72
CA LEU A 64 -11.09 16.92 -4.58
C LEU A 64 -9.93 17.83 -5.01
N LEU A 65 -9.12 17.39 -5.98
CA LEU A 65 -8.01 18.15 -6.55
C LEU A 65 -8.44 19.48 -7.21
N PHE A 66 -9.59 19.49 -7.88
CA PHE A 66 -10.11 20.66 -8.61
C PHE A 66 -11.28 21.37 -7.89
N SER A 67 -11.79 20.80 -6.81
CA SER A 67 -12.91 21.36 -6.05
C SER A 67 -12.51 22.57 -5.20
N ARG A 68 -13.50 23.25 -4.64
CA ARG A 68 -13.31 24.29 -3.61
C ARG A 68 -12.57 23.80 -2.35
N TYR A 69 -12.54 22.49 -2.11
CA TYR A 69 -11.87 21.89 -0.93
C TYR A 69 -10.35 21.81 -1.11
N ALA A 70 -9.85 21.95 -2.33
CA ALA A 70 -8.43 21.81 -2.67
C ALA A 70 -7.49 22.71 -1.83
N SER A 71 -7.98 23.85 -1.35
CA SER A 71 -7.22 24.82 -0.54
C SER A 71 -7.24 24.57 0.97
N ILE A 72 -8.00 23.58 1.46
CA ILE A 72 -8.08 23.26 2.89
C ILE A 72 -6.73 22.73 3.37
N THR A 73 -6.26 23.22 4.52
CA THR A 73 -5.00 22.78 5.14
C THR A 73 -5.23 21.51 5.97
N LEU A 74 -4.41 20.47 5.77
CA LEU A 74 -4.39 19.24 6.56
C LEU A 74 -3.67 19.45 7.88
N GLY A 75 -4.31 20.22 8.75
CA GLY A 75 -3.75 20.75 9.98
C GLY A 75 -4.54 21.97 10.43
N VAL A 76 -3.93 22.77 11.28
CA VAL A 76 -4.47 24.08 11.64
C VAL A 76 -4.47 24.99 10.41
N GLU A 77 -5.52 25.77 10.24
CA GLU A 77 -5.62 26.69 9.11
C GLU A 77 -4.48 27.70 9.12
N GLY A 78 -3.55 27.64 8.15
CA GLY A 78 -2.33 28.46 8.21
C GLY A 78 -1.03 27.68 8.46
N GLU A 79 -1.13 26.44 8.91
CA GLU A 79 0.03 25.63 9.31
C GLU A 79 0.94 25.35 8.10
N GLU A 80 2.24 25.57 8.29
CA GLU A 80 3.25 25.24 7.28
C GLU A 80 3.55 23.74 7.31
N PRO A 81 3.97 23.13 6.18
CA PRO A 81 4.30 21.71 6.14
C PRO A 81 5.44 21.34 7.11
N GLU A 82 5.25 20.26 7.87
CA GLU A 82 6.25 19.77 8.83
C GLU A 82 7.54 19.29 8.15
N PHE A 83 7.41 18.76 6.92
CA PHE A 83 8.52 18.24 6.14
C PHE A 83 8.68 18.99 4.81
N SER A 84 9.93 19.19 4.40
CA SER A 84 10.25 19.73 3.08
C SER A 84 9.68 18.85 1.97
N LEU A 85 9.41 19.42 0.80
CA LEU A 85 8.75 18.71 -0.31
C LEU A 85 9.56 17.50 -0.79
N LEU A 86 10.89 17.60 -0.85
CA LEU A 86 11.76 16.48 -1.19
C LEU A 86 11.75 15.38 -0.12
N SER A 87 11.84 15.76 1.16
CA SER A 87 11.78 14.80 2.26
C SER A 87 10.43 14.11 2.32
N TRP A 88 9.34 14.83 2.04
CA TRP A 88 8.00 14.28 1.99
C TRP A 88 7.86 13.24 0.88
N PHE A 89 8.30 13.55 -0.34
CA PHE A 89 8.28 12.57 -1.45
C PHE A 89 9.12 11.33 -1.16
N ALA A 90 10.31 11.50 -0.58
CA ALA A 90 11.15 10.37 -0.18
C ALA A 90 10.44 9.48 0.85
N MET A 91 9.75 10.06 1.83
CA MET A 91 8.98 9.31 2.83
C MET A 91 7.72 8.64 2.26
N LEU A 92 6.99 9.30 1.35
CA LEU A 92 5.83 8.71 0.67
C LEU A 92 6.24 7.45 -0.10
N PHE A 93 7.34 7.55 -0.84
CA PHE A 93 7.90 6.41 -1.54
C PHE A 93 8.36 5.34 -0.56
N SER A 94 9.15 5.69 0.46
CA SER A 94 9.68 4.74 1.44
C SER A 94 8.61 3.95 2.20
N ALA A 95 7.39 4.49 2.34
CA ALA A 95 6.33 3.86 3.12
C ALA A 95 5.30 3.10 2.30
N GLY A 96 5.02 3.53 1.07
CA GLY A 96 4.14 2.79 0.16
C GLY A 96 4.88 1.78 -0.71
N MET A 97 6.21 1.87 -0.79
CA MET A 97 7.05 0.92 -1.50
C MET A 97 7.71 -0.02 -0.50
N GLY A 98 7.32 -1.29 -0.57
CA GLY A 98 7.87 -2.33 0.28
C GLY A 98 8.31 -3.54 -0.52
N ILE A 99 8.37 -4.68 0.17
CA ILE A 99 8.70 -5.99 -0.39
C ILE A 99 7.92 -6.29 -1.67
N GLY A 100 6.63 -5.92 -1.70
CA GLY A 100 5.77 -6.18 -2.86
C GLY A 100 6.35 -5.63 -4.17
N LEU A 101 6.97 -4.44 -4.14
CA LEU A 101 7.58 -3.88 -5.35
C LEU A 101 8.73 -4.76 -5.84
N VAL A 102 9.65 -5.14 -4.95
CA VAL A 102 10.83 -5.96 -5.30
C VAL A 102 10.42 -7.37 -5.75
N PHE A 103 9.31 -7.89 -5.20
CA PHE A 103 8.74 -9.18 -5.58
C PHE A 103 8.12 -9.15 -6.99
N TRP A 104 7.21 -8.20 -7.23
CA TRP A 104 6.35 -8.23 -8.41
C TRP A 104 6.94 -7.51 -9.62
N THR A 105 7.87 -6.56 -9.45
CA THR A 105 8.46 -5.79 -10.56
C THR A 105 9.09 -6.65 -11.65
N THR A 106 9.67 -7.79 -11.29
CA THR A 106 10.21 -8.76 -12.25
C THR A 106 9.16 -9.82 -12.63
N ALA A 107 8.50 -10.39 -11.62
CA ALA A 107 7.65 -11.57 -11.81
C ALA A 107 6.35 -11.28 -12.58
N GLU A 108 5.72 -10.14 -12.34
CA GLU A 108 4.42 -9.80 -12.91
C GLU A 108 4.51 -9.57 -14.44
N PRO A 109 5.43 -8.74 -14.98
CA PRO A 109 5.53 -8.56 -16.43
C PRO A 109 5.88 -9.85 -17.18
N VAL A 110 6.79 -10.66 -16.63
CA VAL A 110 7.13 -11.97 -17.21
C VAL A 110 5.90 -12.88 -17.22
N SER A 111 5.16 -12.93 -16.12
CA SER A 111 3.93 -13.72 -16.03
C SER A 111 2.89 -13.27 -17.05
N HIS A 112 2.65 -11.95 -17.15
CA HIS A 112 1.66 -11.39 -18.06
C HIS A 112 2.01 -11.61 -19.54
N ALA A 113 3.29 -11.59 -19.89
CA ALA A 113 3.74 -11.79 -21.26
C ALA A 113 3.80 -13.28 -21.64
N TYR A 114 4.22 -14.17 -20.72
CA TYR A 114 4.65 -15.53 -21.05
C TYR A 114 3.94 -16.68 -20.31
N LYS A 115 3.20 -16.42 -19.22
CA LYS A 115 2.45 -17.45 -18.47
C LYS A 115 0.95 -17.32 -18.65
N ALA A 116 0.40 -16.16 -18.29
CA ALA A 116 -1.03 -15.88 -18.31
C ALA A 116 -1.25 -14.42 -18.70
N THR A 117 -1.76 -14.20 -19.90
CA THR A 117 -1.85 -12.87 -20.52
C THR A 117 -3.26 -12.29 -20.45
N PRO A 118 -3.42 -10.98 -20.23
CA PRO A 118 -4.74 -10.36 -20.05
C PRO A 118 -5.54 -10.26 -21.34
N ILE A 119 -4.94 -9.98 -22.50
CA ILE A 119 -5.67 -9.67 -23.74
C ILE A 119 -5.16 -10.54 -24.87
N HIS A 120 -3.92 -10.34 -25.31
CA HIS A 120 -3.38 -10.98 -26.51
C HIS A 120 -2.88 -12.41 -26.26
N LYS A 121 -2.23 -13.01 -27.27
CA LYS A 121 -1.68 -14.37 -27.20
C LYS A 121 -0.30 -14.36 -26.53
N ILE A 122 -0.06 -15.34 -25.67
CA ILE A 122 1.19 -15.53 -24.92
C ILE A 122 2.41 -15.45 -25.86
N GLY A 123 3.45 -14.74 -25.42
CA GLY A 123 4.74 -14.61 -26.09
C GLY A 123 4.76 -13.69 -27.32
N THR A 124 3.63 -13.12 -27.71
CA THR A 124 3.59 -12.12 -28.80
C THR A 124 4.02 -10.73 -28.30
N GLN A 125 4.47 -9.86 -29.21
CA GLN A 125 4.79 -8.47 -28.87
C GLN A 125 3.58 -7.72 -28.26
N ALA A 126 2.37 -8.02 -28.71
CA ALA A 126 1.16 -7.44 -28.13
C ALA A 126 0.95 -7.87 -26.67
N ALA A 127 1.25 -9.13 -26.32
CA ALA A 127 1.20 -9.58 -24.92
C ALA A 127 2.30 -8.98 -24.04
N ILE A 128 3.48 -8.67 -24.61
CA ILE A 128 4.52 -7.92 -23.91
C ILE A 128 4.05 -6.49 -23.62
N ASN A 129 3.43 -5.84 -24.59
CA ASN A 129 2.87 -4.49 -24.41
C ASN A 129 1.76 -4.49 -23.35
N ASP A 130 0.87 -5.49 -23.40
CA ASP A 130 -0.16 -5.71 -22.37
C ASP A 130 0.47 -5.87 -20.98
N ALA A 131 1.58 -6.61 -20.87
CA ALA A 131 2.22 -6.92 -19.60
C ALA A 131 2.64 -5.66 -18.83
N PHE A 132 3.34 -4.73 -19.49
CA PHE A 132 3.75 -3.47 -18.87
C PHE A 132 2.59 -2.52 -18.65
N GLN A 133 1.64 -2.47 -19.58
CA GLN A 133 0.41 -1.69 -19.40
C GLN A 133 -0.35 -2.11 -18.14
N PHE A 134 -0.55 -3.41 -17.91
CA PHE A 134 -1.29 -3.91 -16.75
C PHE A 134 -0.47 -3.84 -15.46
N ALA A 135 0.85 -4.05 -15.52
CA ALA A 135 1.71 -3.80 -14.37
C ALA A 135 1.65 -2.33 -13.91
N PHE A 136 1.67 -1.38 -14.85
CA PHE A 136 1.49 0.05 -14.55
C PHE A 136 0.07 0.33 -14.03
N PHE A 137 -0.94 -0.37 -14.51
CA PHE A 137 -2.30 -0.27 -13.99
C PHE A 137 -2.41 -0.74 -12.53
N HIS A 138 -1.82 -1.88 -12.18
CA HIS A 138 -1.90 -2.43 -10.84
C HIS A 138 -1.11 -1.64 -9.79
N TRP A 139 0.03 -1.04 -10.17
CA TRP A 139 0.94 -0.32 -9.26
C TRP A 139 0.96 1.20 -9.43
N GLY A 140 0.11 1.70 -10.33
CA GLY A 140 0.00 3.11 -10.68
C GLY A 140 -1.09 3.85 -9.93
N ILE A 141 -1.70 4.82 -10.62
CA ILE A 141 -2.60 5.81 -10.02
C ILE A 141 -3.76 5.16 -9.25
N HIS A 142 -4.28 4.02 -9.71
CA HIS A 142 -5.36 3.31 -9.03
C HIS A 142 -5.00 2.83 -7.61
N ALA A 143 -3.80 2.24 -7.43
CA ALA A 143 -3.32 1.83 -6.12
C ALA A 143 -3.17 3.05 -5.18
N TRP A 144 -2.51 4.08 -5.70
CA TRP A 144 -2.25 5.30 -4.94
C TRP A 144 -3.50 6.15 -4.68
N ALA A 145 -4.56 6.01 -5.47
CA ALA A 145 -5.85 6.63 -5.19
C ALA A 145 -6.49 6.05 -3.94
N VAL A 146 -6.42 4.72 -3.75
CA VAL A 146 -6.92 4.05 -2.53
C VAL A 146 -6.17 4.56 -1.30
N TYR A 147 -4.84 4.65 -1.36
CA TYR A 147 -4.05 5.21 -0.26
C TYR A 147 -4.31 6.68 -0.04
N SER A 148 -4.39 7.47 -1.12
CA SER A 148 -4.65 8.90 -1.05
C SER A 148 -5.96 9.19 -0.35
N ILE A 149 -7.05 8.50 -0.68
CA ILE A 149 -8.34 8.83 -0.07
C ILE A 149 -8.39 8.45 1.41
N VAL A 150 -7.87 7.29 1.79
CA VAL A 150 -7.85 6.85 3.19
C VAL A 150 -6.90 7.73 4.01
N ALA A 151 -5.72 8.04 3.49
CA ALA A 151 -4.80 8.97 4.12
C ALA A 151 -5.38 10.38 4.24
N LEU A 152 -6.09 10.87 3.22
CA LEU A 152 -6.76 12.18 3.28
C LEU A 152 -7.82 12.20 4.38
N VAL A 153 -8.63 11.15 4.51
CA VAL A 153 -9.63 11.03 5.58
C VAL A 153 -8.93 11.11 6.94
N PHE A 154 -7.87 10.32 7.16
CA PHE A 154 -7.13 10.38 8.42
C PHE A 154 -6.49 11.75 8.67
N ALA A 155 -5.84 12.34 7.68
CA ALA A 155 -5.19 13.64 7.82
C ALA A 155 -6.19 14.75 8.15
N TYR A 156 -7.33 14.74 7.46
CA TYR A 156 -8.40 15.70 7.67
C TYR A 156 -9.03 15.54 9.06
N PHE A 157 -9.48 14.33 9.43
CA PHE A 157 -10.12 14.16 10.74
C PHE A 157 -9.14 14.33 11.90
N ASN A 158 -7.93 13.81 11.79
CA ASN A 158 -6.94 13.89 12.87
C ASN A 158 -6.36 15.30 13.02
N PHE A 159 -5.81 15.87 11.95
CA PHE A 159 -5.05 17.13 12.05
C PHE A 159 -5.91 18.37 11.81
N HIS A 160 -6.90 18.30 10.91
CA HIS A 160 -7.78 19.45 10.67
C HIS A 160 -8.97 19.51 11.65
N LYS A 161 -9.56 18.36 12.02
CA LYS A 161 -10.69 18.29 12.98
C LYS A 161 -10.32 17.90 14.40
N GLY A 162 -9.09 17.47 14.68
CA GLY A 162 -8.64 17.12 16.02
C GLY A 162 -9.21 15.81 16.57
N TYR A 163 -9.67 14.90 15.70
CA TYR A 163 -10.21 13.60 16.11
C TYR A 163 -9.08 12.61 16.45
N PRO A 164 -9.34 11.59 17.29
CA PRO A 164 -8.40 10.49 17.49
C PRO A 164 -8.05 9.79 16.17
N GLY A 165 -6.85 9.24 16.06
CA GLY A 165 -6.39 8.45 14.90
C GLY A 165 -6.99 7.04 14.83
N LEU A 166 -8.33 6.96 14.87
CA LEU A 166 -9.11 5.72 14.82
C LEU A 166 -10.03 5.74 13.61
N VAL A 167 -10.30 4.57 13.03
CA VAL A 167 -11.24 4.45 11.91
C VAL A 167 -12.65 4.81 12.36
N SER A 168 -13.07 4.32 13.53
CA SER A 168 -14.37 4.65 14.13
C SER A 168 -14.56 6.16 14.35
N ALA A 169 -13.50 6.89 14.71
CA ALA A 169 -13.56 8.33 14.92
C ALA A 169 -13.92 9.07 13.63
N THR A 170 -13.39 8.63 12.48
CA THR A 170 -13.69 9.24 11.17
C THR A 170 -15.16 9.12 10.78
N LEU A 171 -15.93 8.21 11.41
CA LEU A 171 -17.34 7.94 11.11
C LEU A 171 -18.33 8.61 12.08
N VAL A 172 -17.82 9.34 13.08
CA VAL A 172 -18.63 10.14 14.02
C VAL A 172 -19.60 11.09 13.30
N PRO A 173 -19.22 11.79 12.21
CA PRO A 173 -20.14 12.68 11.49
C PRO A 173 -21.39 11.98 10.93
N ILE A 174 -21.32 10.68 10.61
CA ILE A 174 -22.47 9.92 10.10
C ILE A 174 -23.27 9.33 11.25
N PHE A 175 -22.62 8.61 12.16
CA PHE A 175 -23.29 7.75 13.13
C PHE A 175 -23.38 8.34 14.54
N GLY A 176 -22.74 9.48 14.78
CA GLY A 176 -22.71 10.16 16.07
C GLY A 176 -21.71 9.55 17.07
N GLU A 177 -21.31 10.38 18.03
CA GLU A 177 -20.27 10.07 19.01
C GLU A 177 -20.63 8.88 19.91
N LYS A 178 -21.90 8.76 20.33
CA LYS A 178 -22.38 7.67 21.19
C LYS A 178 -22.18 6.28 20.55
N ARG A 179 -22.49 6.14 19.24
CA ARG A 179 -22.36 4.85 18.54
C ARG A 179 -20.89 4.51 18.26
N MET A 180 -20.10 5.50 17.87
CA MET A 180 -18.68 5.31 17.53
C MET A 180 -17.78 5.13 18.75
N ARG A 181 -18.16 5.64 19.92
CA ARG A 181 -17.50 5.30 21.20
C ARG A 181 -18.00 4.00 21.84
N GLY A 182 -19.06 3.42 21.29
CA GLY A 182 -19.68 2.20 21.77
C GLY A 182 -19.19 0.92 21.07
N PRO A 183 -19.95 -0.19 21.19
CA PRO A 183 -19.60 -1.48 20.59
C PRO A 183 -19.48 -1.45 19.06
N ILE A 184 -20.30 -0.66 18.37
CA ILE A 184 -20.28 -0.56 16.91
C ILE A 184 -18.95 0.04 16.43
N GLY A 185 -18.52 1.16 17.02
CA GLY A 185 -17.22 1.74 16.70
C GLY A 185 -16.05 0.82 17.06
N SER A 186 -16.14 0.12 18.19
CA SER A 186 -15.14 -0.89 18.57
C SER A 186 -15.04 -2.02 17.54
N ALA A 187 -16.16 -2.49 16.98
CA ALA A 187 -16.16 -3.51 15.92
C ALA A 187 -15.50 -3.02 14.62
N ILE A 188 -15.72 -1.75 14.25
CA ILE A 188 -15.08 -1.12 13.09
C ILE A 188 -13.56 -1.01 13.30
N ASP A 189 -13.12 -0.60 14.49
CA ASP A 189 -11.70 -0.54 14.82
C ASP A 189 -11.05 -1.93 14.86
N VAL A 190 -11.76 -2.96 15.37
CA VAL A 190 -11.30 -4.36 15.30
C VAL A 190 -11.13 -4.81 13.85
N LEU A 191 -12.08 -4.48 12.96
CA LEU A 191 -11.98 -4.81 11.54
C LEU A 191 -10.78 -4.12 10.88
N ALA A 192 -10.53 -2.85 11.20
CA ALA A 192 -9.37 -2.10 10.71
C ALA A 192 -8.04 -2.72 11.18
N VAL A 193 -7.98 -3.18 12.43
CA VAL A 193 -6.83 -3.91 12.98
C VAL A 193 -6.63 -5.23 12.23
N ILE A 194 -7.68 -6.04 12.02
CA ILE A 194 -7.59 -7.31 11.28
C ILE A 194 -7.12 -7.07 9.84
N ALA A 195 -7.72 -6.11 9.13
CA ALA A 195 -7.30 -5.75 7.77
C ALA A 195 -5.81 -5.37 7.72
N THR A 196 -5.36 -4.58 8.70
CA THR A 196 -3.95 -4.19 8.83
C THR A 196 -3.03 -5.39 9.10
N VAL A 197 -3.39 -6.26 10.05
CA VAL A 197 -2.60 -7.47 10.37
C VAL A 197 -2.47 -8.35 9.12
N THR A 198 -3.57 -8.63 8.44
CA THR A 198 -3.56 -9.46 7.23
C THR A 198 -2.74 -8.82 6.11
N GLY A 199 -2.96 -7.54 5.82
CA GLY A 199 -2.25 -6.81 4.76
C GLY A 199 -0.72 -6.75 4.97
N VAL A 200 -0.30 -6.44 6.20
CA VAL A 200 1.12 -6.39 6.54
C VAL A 200 1.72 -7.79 6.57
N ALA A 201 1.09 -8.74 7.26
CA ALA A 201 1.61 -10.10 7.37
C ALA A 201 1.75 -10.79 5.99
N ALA A 202 0.85 -10.48 5.05
CA ALA A 202 0.94 -10.95 3.67
C ALA A 202 2.22 -10.44 2.98
N THR A 203 2.51 -9.15 3.15
CA THR A 203 3.74 -8.53 2.64
C THR A 203 5.00 -9.14 3.27
N LEU A 204 4.96 -9.43 4.58
CA LEU A 204 6.04 -10.15 5.26
C LEU A 204 6.19 -11.59 4.73
N GLY A 205 5.06 -12.27 4.44
CA GLY A 205 5.05 -13.59 3.82
C GLY A 205 5.76 -13.62 2.46
N PHE A 206 5.42 -12.68 1.56
CA PHE A 206 6.13 -12.52 0.29
C PHE A 206 7.63 -12.29 0.49
N GLY A 207 8.00 -11.51 1.52
CA GLY A 207 9.40 -11.21 1.83
C GLY A 207 10.16 -12.44 2.31
N ALA A 208 9.56 -13.24 3.19
CA ALA A 208 10.17 -14.47 3.68
C ALA A 208 10.39 -15.48 2.52
N LEU A 209 9.41 -15.62 1.65
CA LEU A 209 9.50 -16.47 0.45
C LEU A 209 10.63 -15.99 -0.47
N GLN A 210 10.66 -14.69 -0.79
CA GLN A 210 11.68 -14.10 -1.67
C GLN A 210 13.09 -14.14 -1.08
N ILE A 211 13.25 -13.90 0.22
CA ILE A 211 14.54 -14.02 0.91
C ILE A 211 15.01 -15.47 0.86
N ASN A 212 14.14 -16.45 1.16
CA ASN A 212 14.54 -17.85 1.13
C ASN A 212 14.96 -18.28 -0.28
N GLU A 213 14.20 -17.92 -1.31
CA GLU A 213 14.51 -18.25 -2.70
C GLU A 213 15.77 -17.55 -3.19
N GLY A 214 16.00 -16.29 -2.83
CA GLY A 214 17.25 -15.61 -3.17
C GLY A 214 18.48 -16.23 -2.48
N LEU A 215 18.36 -16.62 -1.20
CA LEU A 215 19.41 -17.35 -0.50
C LEU A 215 19.65 -18.74 -1.10
N HIS A 216 18.57 -19.43 -1.51
CA HIS A 216 18.67 -20.71 -2.20
C HIS A 216 19.39 -20.55 -3.55
N TYR A 217 19.00 -19.55 -4.33
CA TYR A 217 19.56 -19.30 -5.65
C TYR A 217 21.08 -19.03 -5.57
N LEU A 218 21.49 -18.11 -4.70
CA LEU A 218 22.85 -17.60 -4.58
C LEU A 218 23.79 -18.51 -3.77
N PHE A 219 23.28 -19.14 -2.71
CA PHE A 219 24.09 -19.85 -1.72
C PHE A 219 23.67 -21.31 -1.50
N LYS A 220 22.66 -21.80 -2.24
CA LYS A 220 22.13 -23.16 -2.12
C LYS A 220 21.60 -23.50 -0.71
N VAL A 221 21.19 -22.48 0.06
CA VAL A 221 20.47 -22.65 1.33
C VAL A 221 19.16 -23.42 1.07
N PRO A 222 18.73 -24.37 1.91
CA PRO A 222 17.50 -25.13 1.68
C PRO A 222 16.27 -24.22 1.49
N SER A 223 15.50 -24.45 0.42
CA SER A 223 14.20 -23.81 0.21
C SER A 223 13.07 -24.71 0.71
N HIS A 224 12.65 -24.48 1.96
CA HIS A 224 11.53 -25.19 2.57
C HIS A 224 10.99 -24.37 3.75
N PHE A 225 9.81 -24.76 4.25
CA PHE A 225 9.12 -24.07 5.35
C PHE A 225 10.02 -23.78 6.57
N GLY A 226 10.85 -24.73 6.99
CA GLY A 226 11.78 -24.54 8.11
C GLY A 226 12.73 -23.33 7.96
N THR A 227 13.29 -23.09 6.76
CA THR A 227 14.17 -21.94 6.51
C THR A 227 13.37 -20.63 6.54
N GLN A 228 12.16 -20.63 5.98
CA GLN A 228 11.25 -19.48 5.98
C GLN A 228 10.87 -19.08 7.41
N VAL A 229 10.60 -20.06 8.29
CA VAL A 229 10.37 -19.85 9.72
C VAL A 229 11.58 -19.19 10.39
N ILE A 230 12.80 -19.66 10.12
CA ILE A 230 14.04 -19.06 10.67
C ILE A 230 14.17 -17.60 10.24
N ILE A 231 13.96 -17.29 8.95
CA ILE A 231 14.01 -15.92 8.43
C ILE A 231 12.99 -15.03 9.16
N ILE A 232 11.75 -15.50 9.30
CA ILE A 232 10.69 -14.77 9.99
C ILE A 232 11.03 -14.54 11.47
N ILE A 233 11.57 -15.54 12.17
CA ILE A 233 11.98 -15.40 13.58
C ILE A 233 13.10 -14.37 13.73
N ILE A 234 14.14 -14.43 12.89
CA ILE A 234 15.24 -13.46 12.92
C ILE A 234 14.70 -12.05 12.70
N ALA A 235 13.90 -11.85 11.66
CA ALA A 235 13.30 -10.56 11.37
C ALA A 235 12.41 -10.07 12.54
N THR A 236 11.64 -10.98 13.15
CA THR A 236 10.79 -10.71 14.31
C THR A 236 11.59 -10.23 15.51
N ILE A 237 12.72 -10.84 15.80
CA ILE A 237 13.61 -10.40 16.87
C ILE A 237 14.14 -8.99 16.57
N LEU A 238 14.59 -8.74 15.34
CA LEU A 238 15.16 -7.45 14.94
C LEU A 238 14.15 -6.30 15.08
N PHE A 239 12.94 -6.45 14.52
CA PHE A 239 11.94 -5.38 14.61
C PHE A 239 11.29 -5.30 16.00
N SER A 240 11.18 -6.41 16.74
CA SER A 240 10.61 -6.36 18.10
C SER A 240 11.54 -5.66 19.09
N TRP A 241 12.86 -5.83 18.93
CA TRP A 241 13.84 -5.04 19.67
C TRP A 241 13.65 -3.56 19.36
N SER A 242 13.57 -3.20 18.08
CA SER A 242 13.31 -1.84 17.64
C SER A 242 12.04 -1.25 18.29
N ALA A 243 10.92 -1.96 18.21
CA ALA A 243 9.65 -1.56 18.79
C ALA A 243 9.69 -1.41 20.32
N TRP A 244 10.47 -2.24 21.03
CA TRP A 244 10.59 -2.18 22.49
C TRP A 244 11.51 -1.04 22.95
N SER A 245 12.65 -0.89 22.29
CA SER A 245 13.68 0.10 22.63
C SER A 245 13.29 1.55 22.31
N GLY A 246 12.25 1.76 21.50
CA GLY A 246 11.79 3.11 21.13
C GLY A 246 12.81 3.87 20.29
N ILE A 247 13.66 3.15 19.54
CA ILE A 247 14.73 3.72 18.73
C ILE A 247 14.13 4.28 17.42
N ASP A 248 13.33 5.34 17.52
CA ASP A 248 12.75 6.05 16.37
C ASP A 248 13.85 6.54 15.40
N LYS A 249 15.07 6.80 15.92
CA LYS A 249 16.23 7.19 15.10
C LYS A 249 16.81 6.05 14.26
N GLY A 250 16.80 4.81 14.77
CA GLY A 250 17.40 3.67 14.08
C GLY A 250 16.57 3.19 12.91
N ILE A 251 15.26 3.04 13.10
CA ILE A 251 14.32 2.69 12.01
C ILE A 251 14.37 3.73 10.91
N LYS A 252 14.33 5.02 11.28
CA LYS A 252 14.45 6.12 10.31
C LYS A 252 15.74 6.03 9.50
N THR A 253 16.86 5.71 10.16
CA THR A 253 18.15 5.55 9.49
C THR A 253 18.15 4.33 8.56
N LEU A 254 17.63 3.19 9.04
CA LEU A 254 17.50 1.96 8.25
C LEU A 254 16.62 2.18 7.01
N SER A 255 15.49 2.86 7.16
CA SER A 255 14.58 3.20 6.05
C SER A 255 15.28 4.08 5.01
N ASN A 256 16.03 5.10 5.44
CA ASN A 256 16.79 5.96 4.53
C ASN A 256 17.92 5.21 3.80
N ILE A 257 18.66 4.34 4.51
CA ILE A 257 19.69 3.48 3.90
C ILE A 257 19.04 2.56 2.87
N ASN A 258 17.91 1.94 3.23
CA ASN A 258 17.20 1.02 2.35
C ASN A 258 16.77 1.70 1.06
N MET A 259 16.27 2.93 1.18
CA MET A 259 15.90 3.76 0.05
C MET A 259 17.08 4.00 -0.91
N ILE A 260 18.25 4.34 -0.37
CA ILE A 260 19.46 4.51 -1.17
C ILE A 260 19.84 3.19 -1.85
N LEU A 261 19.84 2.07 -1.13
CA LEU A 261 20.18 0.76 -1.67
C LEU A 261 19.21 0.32 -2.78
N ALA A 262 17.90 0.53 -2.60
CA ALA A 262 16.91 0.23 -3.63
C ALA A 262 17.16 1.03 -4.91
N PHE A 263 17.50 2.32 -4.80
CA PHE A 263 17.89 3.14 -5.95
C PHE A 263 19.24 2.69 -6.56
N ILE A 264 20.20 2.24 -5.75
CA ILE A 264 21.45 1.68 -6.26
C ILE A 264 21.19 0.43 -7.12
N VAL A 265 20.32 -0.49 -6.66
CA VAL A 265 19.98 -1.67 -7.47
C VAL A 265 19.25 -1.26 -8.75
N LEU A 266 18.28 -0.35 -8.65
CA LEU A 266 17.53 0.17 -9.80
C LEU A 266 18.45 0.78 -10.86
N ILE A 267 19.28 1.74 -10.46
CA ILE A 267 20.20 2.43 -11.37
C ILE A 267 21.30 1.48 -11.85
N GLY A 268 21.80 0.61 -10.97
CA GLY A 268 22.77 -0.42 -11.32
C GLY A 268 22.26 -1.30 -12.46
N LEU A 269 21.08 -1.91 -12.29
CA LEU A 269 20.45 -2.74 -13.32
C LEU A 269 20.11 -1.95 -14.58
N PHE A 270 19.65 -0.69 -14.45
CA PHE A 270 19.39 0.16 -15.62
C PHE A 270 20.64 0.40 -16.48
N LEU A 271 21.81 0.57 -15.85
CA LEU A 271 23.08 0.84 -16.53
C LEU A 271 23.71 -0.41 -17.13
N VAL A 272 23.65 -1.56 -16.44
CA VAL A 272 24.26 -2.81 -16.91
C VAL A 272 23.31 -3.66 -17.76
N GLY A 273 22.01 -3.39 -17.68
CA GLY A 273 20.95 -4.05 -18.44
C GLY A 273 20.71 -3.44 -19.82
N PRO A 274 19.65 -3.86 -20.52
CA PRO A 274 19.34 -3.39 -21.87
C PRO A 274 18.69 -2.01 -21.82
N THR A 275 19.47 -0.95 -21.56
CA THR A 275 18.98 0.42 -21.30
C THR A 275 18.00 0.94 -22.35
N LEU A 276 18.31 0.75 -23.64
CA LEU A 276 17.42 1.17 -24.73
C LEU A 276 16.07 0.41 -24.70
N TYR A 277 16.11 -0.89 -24.45
CA TYR A 277 14.89 -1.70 -24.32
C TYR A 277 14.04 -1.24 -23.12
N ILE A 278 14.69 -0.94 -21.99
CA ILE A 278 14.03 -0.40 -20.78
C ILE A 278 13.34 0.93 -21.08
N LEU A 279 14.03 1.87 -21.73
CA LEU A 279 13.47 3.18 -22.08
C LEU A 279 12.30 3.08 -23.06
N ASN A 280 12.42 2.21 -24.07
CA ASN A 280 11.35 1.93 -25.02
C ASN A 280 10.14 1.28 -24.33
N THR A 281 10.40 0.34 -23.43
CA THR A 281 9.37 -0.34 -22.62
C THR A 281 8.63 0.65 -21.71
N PHE A 282 9.36 1.52 -21.01
CA PHE A 282 8.78 2.58 -20.19
C PHE A 282 7.89 3.50 -21.02
N THR A 283 8.42 4.01 -22.13
CA THR A 283 7.71 4.98 -22.99
C THR A 283 6.46 4.37 -23.62
N ASN A 284 6.57 3.15 -24.16
CA ASN A 284 5.43 2.45 -24.75
C ASN A 284 4.39 2.06 -23.70
N GLY A 285 4.83 1.48 -22.58
CA GLY A 285 3.97 1.10 -21.46
C GLY A 285 3.21 2.29 -20.88
N LEU A 286 3.87 3.44 -20.72
CA LEU A 286 3.25 4.67 -20.23
C LEU A 286 2.18 5.18 -21.22
N GLY A 287 2.49 5.22 -22.52
CA GLY A 287 1.55 5.60 -23.55
C GLY A 287 0.31 4.69 -23.57
N ASN A 288 0.52 3.37 -23.54
CA ASN A 288 -0.55 2.39 -23.52
C ASN A 288 -1.39 2.47 -22.24
N TYR A 289 -0.76 2.68 -21.08
CA TYR A 289 -1.44 2.87 -19.80
C TYR A 289 -2.37 4.10 -19.83
N ILE A 290 -1.87 5.24 -20.31
CA ILE A 290 -2.65 6.47 -20.42
C ILE A 290 -3.82 6.28 -21.39
N PHE A 291 -3.57 5.68 -22.56
CA PHE A 291 -4.60 5.47 -23.59
C PHE A 291 -5.69 4.50 -23.13
N ASN A 292 -5.32 3.41 -22.46
CA ASN A 292 -6.24 2.34 -22.04
C ASN A 292 -6.72 2.47 -20.59
N PHE A 293 -6.49 3.60 -19.92
CA PHE A 293 -6.77 3.76 -18.49
C PHE A 293 -8.20 3.35 -18.10
N PHE A 294 -9.20 3.89 -18.79
CA PHE A 294 -10.62 3.62 -18.48
C PHE A 294 -11.07 2.23 -18.95
N SER A 295 -10.57 1.76 -20.11
CA SER A 295 -10.94 0.43 -20.62
C SER A 295 -10.42 -0.67 -19.69
N MET A 296 -9.21 -0.54 -19.14
CA MET A 296 -8.70 -1.44 -18.11
C MET A 296 -9.47 -1.35 -16.81
N SER A 297 -9.83 -0.13 -16.37
CA SER A 297 -10.52 0.11 -15.10
C SER A 297 -11.85 -0.61 -14.96
N LEU A 298 -12.54 -0.88 -16.08
CA LEU A 298 -13.87 -1.50 -16.12
C LEU A 298 -13.87 -2.84 -16.86
N ARG A 299 -12.68 -3.43 -17.10
CA ARG A 299 -12.55 -4.65 -17.89
C ARG A 299 -13.03 -5.88 -17.11
N ILE A 300 -14.08 -6.52 -17.60
CA ILE A 300 -14.54 -7.83 -17.14
C ILE A 300 -14.81 -8.73 -18.36
N PRO A 301 -14.00 -9.78 -18.59
CA PRO A 301 -14.31 -10.79 -19.59
C PRO A 301 -15.58 -11.56 -19.22
N MET A 302 -16.54 -11.66 -20.14
CA MET A 302 -17.88 -12.19 -19.88
C MET A 302 -17.99 -13.70 -20.05
N ASP A 303 -16.98 -14.35 -20.61
CA ASP A 303 -16.99 -15.78 -20.95
C ASP A 303 -16.63 -16.70 -19.77
N GLY A 304 -16.26 -16.13 -18.61
CA GLY A 304 -15.82 -16.88 -17.43
C GLY A 304 -14.54 -17.68 -17.63
N GLY A 305 -13.85 -17.48 -18.77
CA GLY A 305 -12.70 -18.28 -19.17
C GLY A 305 -11.39 -17.82 -18.54
N ALA A 306 -10.27 -18.25 -19.13
CA ALA A 306 -8.92 -17.94 -18.63
C ALA A 306 -8.67 -16.43 -18.46
N LYS A 307 -9.28 -15.59 -19.30
CA LYS A 307 -9.13 -14.12 -19.21
C LYS A 307 -9.90 -13.54 -18.03
N PHE A 308 -11.04 -14.12 -17.66
CA PHE A 308 -11.78 -13.75 -16.46
C PHE A 308 -11.01 -14.19 -15.20
N GLN A 309 -10.51 -15.43 -15.18
CA GLN A 309 -9.64 -15.91 -14.10
C GLN A 309 -8.38 -15.06 -13.93
N TRP A 310 -7.80 -14.56 -15.02
CA TRP A 310 -6.69 -13.62 -14.95
C TRP A 310 -7.07 -12.33 -14.19
N VAL A 311 -8.24 -11.75 -14.45
CA VAL A 311 -8.71 -10.55 -13.72
C VAL A 311 -8.84 -10.86 -12.22
N GLN A 312 -9.35 -12.04 -11.87
CA GLN A 312 -9.49 -12.48 -10.49
C GLN A 312 -8.14 -12.65 -9.78
N ASN A 313 -7.19 -13.30 -10.43
CA ASN A 313 -5.89 -13.65 -9.84
C ASN A 313 -4.91 -12.46 -9.79
N TRP A 314 -5.14 -11.41 -10.59
CA TRP A 314 -4.26 -10.25 -10.67
C TRP A 314 -4.95 -8.97 -10.24
N THR A 315 -5.89 -8.48 -11.04
CA THR A 315 -6.52 -7.18 -10.80
C THR A 315 -7.31 -7.14 -9.49
N ILE A 316 -8.16 -8.15 -9.22
CA ILE A 316 -8.93 -8.21 -7.97
C ILE A 316 -8.03 -8.48 -6.77
N PHE A 317 -7.01 -9.33 -6.94
CA PHE A 317 -5.96 -9.52 -5.94
C PHE A 317 -5.30 -8.19 -5.54
N TYR A 318 -4.84 -7.38 -6.50
CA TYR A 318 -4.20 -6.10 -6.20
C TYR A 318 -5.18 -5.10 -5.57
N TRP A 319 -6.42 -5.00 -6.05
CA TRP A 319 -7.42 -4.12 -5.42
C TRP A 319 -7.71 -4.53 -3.98
N ALA A 320 -7.82 -5.81 -3.72
CA ALA A 320 -7.96 -6.30 -2.36
C ALA A 320 -6.72 -5.99 -1.51
N TRP A 321 -5.52 -6.22 -2.05
CA TRP A 321 -4.30 -5.89 -1.35
C TRP A 321 -4.26 -4.41 -0.96
N TRP A 322 -4.48 -3.50 -1.90
CA TRP A 322 -4.45 -2.06 -1.64
C TRP A 322 -5.49 -1.63 -0.61
N VAL A 323 -6.70 -2.20 -0.67
CA VAL A 323 -7.75 -1.94 0.33
C VAL A 323 -7.37 -2.46 1.72
N SER A 324 -6.87 -3.70 1.82
CA SER A 324 -6.49 -4.29 3.12
C SER A 324 -5.32 -3.56 3.77
N TRP A 325 -4.42 -2.99 2.96
CA TRP A 325 -3.24 -2.25 3.43
C TRP A 325 -3.52 -0.76 3.69
N ALA A 326 -4.63 -0.23 3.15
CA ALA A 326 -5.00 1.18 3.24
C ALA A 326 -5.05 1.78 4.66
N PRO A 327 -5.52 1.11 5.74
CA PRO A 327 -5.53 1.74 7.06
C PRO A 327 -4.12 1.98 7.60
N PHE A 328 -3.19 1.04 7.38
CA PHE A 328 -1.78 1.19 7.76
C PHE A 328 -1.10 2.31 6.98
N VAL A 329 -1.11 2.19 5.64
CA VAL A 329 -0.47 3.16 4.75
C VAL A 329 -1.12 4.54 4.91
N GLY A 330 -2.44 4.57 5.09
CA GLY A 330 -3.24 5.77 5.26
C GLY A 330 -2.81 6.61 6.46
N ILE A 331 -2.67 5.99 7.63
CA ILE A 331 -2.24 6.68 8.85
C ILE A 331 -0.81 7.20 8.69
N PHE A 332 0.08 6.41 8.09
CA PHE A 332 1.45 6.85 7.85
C PHE A 332 1.50 8.07 6.94
N ILE A 333 0.88 7.98 5.76
CA ILE A 333 0.85 9.06 4.76
C ILE A 333 0.19 10.31 5.35
N ALA A 334 -0.89 10.15 6.11
CA ALA A 334 -1.54 11.26 6.81
C ALA A 334 -0.54 12.02 7.69
N ARG A 335 0.20 11.31 8.54
CA ARG A 335 1.14 11.89 9.49
C ARG A 335 2.25 12.68 8.80
N VAL A 336 2.88 12.13 7.78
CA VAL A 336 3.97 12.83 7.06
C VAL A 336 3.47 13.99 6.19
N SER A 337 2.15 14.13 6.03
CA SER A 337 1.52 15.14 5.17
C SER A 337 0.90 16.31 5.94
N ARG A 338 1.14 16.41 7.25
CA ARG A 338 0.63 17.51 8.08
C ARG A 338 1.09 18.88 7.57
N GLY A 339 0.16 19.83 7.54
CA GLY A 339 0.36 21.20 7.06
C GLY A 339 0.29 21.36 5.53
N ARG A 340 0.10 20.28 4.76
CA ARG A 340 -0.12 20.37 3.31
C ARG A 340 -1.57 20.73 2.99
N THR A 341 -1.81 21.36 1.85
CA THR A 341 -3.18 21.52 1.33
C THR A 341 -3.68 20.22 0.72
N ILE A 342 -5.01 20.02 0.65
CA ILE A 342 -5.62 18.87 -0.04
C ILE A 342 -5.09 18.74 -1.48
N LYS A 343 -4.90 19.86 -2.18
CA LYS A 343 -4.36 19.88 -3.55
C LYS A 343 -2.96 19.30 -3.62
N GLU A 344 -2.03 19.85 -2.84
CA GLU A 344 -0.63 19.40 -2.82
C GLU A 344 -0.55 17.94 -2.41
N PHE A 345 -1.33 17.57 -1.40
CA PHE A 345 -1.44 16.21 -0.90
C PHE A 345 -1.83 15.22 -2.00
N ILE A 346 -2.95 15.46 -2.69
CA ILE A 346 -3.44 14.55 -3.74
C ILE A 346 -2.43 14.46 -4.88
N LEU A 347 -1.86 15.59 -5.35
CA LEU A 347 -0.86 15.57 -6.42
C LEU A 347 0.36 14.74 -6.04
N GLY A 348 0.87 14.92 -4.83
CA GLY A 348 2.06 14.22 -4.39
C GLY A 348 1.84 12.74 -4.15
N VAL A 349 0.70 12.36 -3.57
CA VAL A 349 0.41 10.95 -3.23
C VAL A 349 -0.02 10.15 -4.46
N LEU A 350 -0.80 10.72 -5.40
CA LEU A 350 -1.22 9.99 -6.60
C LEU A 350 -0.08 9.76 -7.60
N PHE A 351 0.67 10.82 -7.92
CA PHE A 351 1.50 10.82 -9.13
C PHE A 351 2.95 10.46 -8.86
N ALA A 352 3.56 10.99 -7.79
CA ALA A 352 5.00 10.82 -7.57
C ALA A 352 5.36 9.33 -7.37
N PRO A 353 4.66 8.56 -6.50
CA PRO A 353 5.00 7.16 -6.33
C PRO A 353 4.65 6.29 -7.54
N ALA A 354 3.55 6.58 -8.24
CA ALA A 354 3.15 5.86 -9.46
C ALA A 354 4.24 5.94 -10.54
N LEU A 355 4.80 7.12 -10.80
CA LEU A 355 5.87 7.29 -11.78
C LEU A 355 7.12 6.49 -11.43
N VAL A 356 7.49 6.44 -10.14
CA VAL A 356 8.65 5.65 -9.72
C VAL A 356 8.35 4.15 -9.84
N SER A 357 7.14 3.70 -9.48
CA SER A 357 6.70 2.32 -9.74
C SER A 357 6.86 1.95 -11.22
N PHE A 358 6.37 2.79 -12.14
CA PHE A 358 6.47 2.53 -13.59
C PHE A 358 7.92 2.34 -14.02
N PHE A 359 8.82 3.16 -13.49
CA PHE A 359 10.24 3.05 -13.81
C PHE A 359 10.87 1.77 -13.22
N PHE A 360 10.53 1.37 -12.00
CA PHE A 360 10.96 0.09 -11.43
C PHE A 360 10.50 -1.10 -12.27
N PHE A 361 9.23 -1.13 -12.68
CA PHE A 361 8.70 -2.18 -13.55
C PHE A 361 9.38 -2.19 -14.92
N ALA A 362 9.63 -1.02 -15.51
CA ALA A 362 10.34 -0.94 -16.78
C ALA A 362 11.79 -1.44 -16.67
N VAL A 363 12.49 -1.18 -15.57
CA VAL A 363 13.88 -1.63 -15.36
C VAL A 363 13.93 -3.14 -15.10
N PHE A 364 13.29 -3.62 -14.03
CA PHE A 364 13.38 -5.02 -13.62
C PHE A 364 12.60 -5.95 -14.55
N GLY A 365 11.33 -5.62 -14.79
CA GLY A 365 10.47 -6.37 -15.70
C GLY A 365 10.96 -6.29 -17.14
N GLY A 366 11.42 -5.12 -17.59
CA GLY A 366 11.97 -4.94 -18.93
C GLY A 366 13.23 -5.77 -19.15
N ALA A 367 14.15 -5.80 -18.19
CA ALA A 367 15.34 -6.65 -18.24
C ALA A 367 14.98 -8.15 -18.29
N ALA A 368 14.04 -8.61 -17.46
CA ALA A 368 13.61 -10.00 -17.44
C ALA A 368 12.89 -10.43 -18.73
N VAL A 369 11.97 -9.60 -19.21
CA VAL A 369 11.26 -9.82 -20.48
C VAL A 369 12.22 -9.79 -21.66
N TYR A 370 13.25 -8.93 -21.65
CA TYR A 370 14.28 -8.93 -22.68
C TYR A 370 15.03 -10.26 -22.75
N LEU A 371 15.46 -10.81 -21.60
CA LEU A 371 16.14 -12.11 -21.55
C LEU A 371 15.25 -13.24 -22.07
N GLN A 372 13.99 -13.26 -21.62
CA GLN A 372 12.98 -14.25 -22.04
C GLN A 372 12.68 -14.16 -23.54
N HIS A 373 12.45 -12.95 -24.04
CA HIS A 373 12.08 -12.71 -25.44
C HIS A 373 13.22 -13.04 -26.40
N SER A 374 14.45 -12.73 -26.00
CA SER A 374 15.65 -12.97 -26.80
C SER A 374 16.13 -14.43 -26.74
N GLY A 375 15.46 -15.29 -25.95
CA GLY A 375 15.86 -16.69 -25.78
C GLY A 375 17.16 -16.88 -24.98
N ILE A 376 17.63 -15.86 -24.27
CA ILE A 376 18.87 -15.90 -23.47
C ILE A 376 18.66 -16.71 -22.19
N ALA A 377 17.49 -16.56 -21.57
CA ALA A 377 17.11 -17.24 -20.33
C ALA A 377 15.61 -17.54 -20.34
N ASN A 378 15.19 -18.56 -19.59
CA ASN A 378 13.77 -18.91 -19.46
C ASN A 378 13.21 -18.45 -18.11
N ILE A 379 13.19 -17.13 -17.89
CA ILE A 379 12.66 -16.52 -16.67
C ILE A 379 11.20 -16.90 -16.41
N ALA A 380 10.42 -17.17 -17.46
CA ALA A 380 9.04 -17.61 -17.35
C ALA A 380 8.89 -19.03 -16.76
N LYS A 381 9.96 -19.81 -16.57
CA LYS A 381 9.90 -21.08 -15.82
C LYS A 381 10.18 -20.91 -14.34
N GLU A 382 10.76 -19.80 -13.94
CA GLU A 382 11.09 -19.54 -12.54
C GLU A 382 9.84 -19.28 -11.70
N ALA A 383 9.94 -19.59 -10.41
CA ALA A 383 8.98 -19.16 -9.40
C ALA A 383 8.97 -17.62 -9.30
N ALA A 384 7.86 -17.03 -8.86
CA ALA A 384 7.73 -15.57 -8.79
C ALA A 384 8.75 -14.96 -7.81
N GLU A 385 8.95 -15.67 -6.71
CA GLU A 385 9.90 -15.42 -5.63
C GLU A 385 11.36 -15.39 -6.13
N THR A 386 11.68 -16.16 -7.17
CA THR A 386 13.04 -16.39 -7.70
C THR A 386 13.36 -15.52 -8.92
N ALA A 387 12.33 -15.06 -9.65
CA ALA A 387 12.45 -14.37 -10.94
C ALA A 387 13.45 -13.20 -10.94
N THR A 388 13.50 -12.39 -9.88
CA THR A 388 14.44 -11.27 -9.75
C THR A 388 15.89 -11.76 -9.74
N PHE A 389 16.21 -12.79 -8.96
CA PHE A 389 17.58 -13.31 -8.84
C PHE A 389 18.03 -14.03 -10.12
N ALA A 390 17.14 -14.81 -10.72
CA ALA A 390 17.40 -15.46 -12.01
C ALA A 390 17.64 -14.42 -13.12
N THR A 391 16.92 -13.31 -13.11
CA THR A 391 17.16 -12.20 -14.05
C THR A 391 18.52 -11.55 -13.84
N LEU A 392 18.86 -11.25 -12.58
CA LEU A 392 20.10 -10.55 -12.25
C LEU A 392 21.35 -11.35 -12.60
N GLU A 393 21.33 -12.69 -12.51
CA GLU A 393 22.47 -13.55 -12.86
C GLU A 393 23.01 -13.31 -14.28
N HIS A 394 22.14 -12.92 -15.22
CA HIS A 394 22.51 -12.73 -16.62
C HIS A 394 23.13 -11.36 -16.94
N PHE A 395 23.27 -10.48 -15.95
CA PHE A 395 23.83 -9.14 -16.16
C PHE A 395 25.18 -8.96 -15.44
N PRO A 396 26.06 -8.07 -15.95
CA PRO A 396 27.26 -7.68 -15.22
C PRO A 396 26.93 -7.21 -13.80
N LEU A 397 27.77 -7.55 -12.82
CA LEU A 397 27.52 -7.30 -11.40
C LEU A 397 26.26 -8.00 -10.83
N GLY A 398 25.66 -8.95 -11.57
CA GLY A 398 24.44 -9.66 -11.20
C GLY A 398 24.44 -10.25 -9.80
N PHE A 399 25.54 -10.90 -9.42
CA PHE A 399 25.74 -11.40 -8.06
C PHE A 399 25.70 -10.28 -7.02
N VAL A 400 26.44 -9.18 -7.22
CA VAL A 400 26.46 -8.03 -6.29
C VAL A 400 25.07 -7.39 -6.18
N LEU A 401 24.40 -7.16 -7.31
CA LEU A 401 23.04 -6.62 -7.35
C LEU A 401 22.06 -7.55 -6.62
N SER A 402 22.25 -8.87 -6.72
CA SER A 402 21.42 -9.86 -6.02
C SER A 402 21.61 -9.81 -4.50
N ILE A 403 22.86 -9.67 -4.03
CA ILE A 403 23.17 -9.50 -2.61
C ILE A 403 22.55 -8.20 -2.07
N VAL A 404 22.70 -7.09 -2.80
CA VAL A 404 22.09 -5.81 -2.39
C VAL A 404 20.56 -5.93 -2.40
N THR A 405 19.97 -6.60 -3.38
CA THR A 405 18.52 -6.86 -3.43
C THR A 405 18.06 -7.67 -2.21
N LEU A 406 18.78 -8.72 -1.82
CA LEU A 406 18.48 -9.46 -0.59
C LEU A 406 18.51 -8.57 0.65
N ILE A 407 19.55 -7.72 0.77
CA ILE A 407 19.66 -6.75 1.87
C ILE A 407 18.47 -5.79 1.86
N VAL A 408 18.06 -5.29 0.69
CA VAL A 408 16.91 -4.39 0.55
C VAL A 408 15.61 -5.06 1.02
N VAL A 409 15.37 -6.31 0.60
CA VAL A 409 14.17 -7.06 1.03
C VAL A 409 14.19 -7.31 2.54
N MET A 410 15.35 -7.67 3.11
CA MET A 410 15.50 -7.85 4.57
C MET A 410 15.25 -6.56 5.36
N ILE A 411 15.79 -5.42 4.91
CA ILE A 411 15.55 -4.14 5.59
C ILE A 411 14.09 -3.72 5.44
N PHE A 412 13.48 -3.89 4.26
CA PHE A 412 12.04 -3.64 4.09
C PHE A 412 11.19 -4.50 5.02
N PHE A 413 11.55 -5.77 5.20
CA PHE A 413 10.86 -6.66 6.13
C PHE A 413 10.84 -6.07 7.54
N VAL A 414 12.02 -5.73 8.07
CA VAL A 414 12.18 -5.22 9.43
C VAL A 414 11.49 -3.86 9.60
N THR A 415 11.71 -2.92 8.68
CA THR A 415 11.17 -1.54 8.76
C THR A 415 9.65 -1.49 8.57
N SER A 416 9.09 -2.32 7.68
CA SER A 416 7.64 -2.42 7.47
C SER A 416 6.95 -3.02 8.68
N ALA A 417 7.50 -4.11 9.23
CA ALA A 417 6.96 -4.75 10.42
C ALA A 417 7.00 -3.81 11.64
N ASP A 418 8.12 -3.12 11.86
CA ASP A 418 8.25 -2.13 12.93
C ASP A 418 7.17 -1.03 12.82
N SER A 419 7.07 -0.39 11.65
CA SER A 419 6.07 0.65 11.39
C SER A 419 4.64 0.14 11.58
N ALA A 420 4.36 -1.10 11.17
CA ALA A 420 3.07 -1.72 11.34
C ALA A 420 2.73 -2.02 12.80
N THR A 421 3.68 -2.50 13.62
CA THR A 421 3.44 -2.70 15.06
C THR A 421 3.07 -1.39 15.76
N TYR A 422 3.67 -0.28 15.34
CA TYR A 422 3.34 1.04 15.85
C TYR A 422 1.90 1.45 15.48
N VAL A 423 1.51 1.31 14.21
CA VAL A 423 0.15 1.65 13.75
C VAL A 423 -0.91 0.74 14.37
N LEU A 424 -0.67 -0.57 14.43
CA LEU A 424 -1.53 -1.52 15.13
C LEU A 424 -1.64 -1.16 16.62
N GLY A 425 -0.54 -0.74 17.23
CA GLY A 425 -0.51 -0.21 18.59
C GLY A 425 -1.43 1.00 18.76
N MET A 426 -1.36 1.98 17.87
CA MET A 426 -2.24 3.16 17.90
C MET A 426 -3.71 2.77 17.75
N LEU A 427 -4.04 1.99 16.71
CA LEU A 427 -5.41 1.54 16.41
C LEU A 427 -6.03 0.76 17.58
N SER A 428 -5.22 -0.06 18.25
CA SER A 428 -5.66 -0.89 19.39
C SER A 428 -5.48 -0.21 20.75
N SER A 429 -5.01 1.04 20.81
CA SER A 429 -4.81 1.81 22.06
C SER A 429 -5.60 3.12 22.06
N LYS A 430 -6.79 3.14 21.44
CA LYS A 430 -7.67 4.32 21.35
C LYS A 430 -7.02 5.54 20.65
N GLY A 431 -6.13 5.29 19.70
CA GLY A 431 -5.44 6.35 18.95
C GLY A 431 -4.27 6.98 19.71
N ASP A 432 -3.76 6.33 20.76
CA ASP A 432 -2.59 6.79 21.50
C ASP A 432 -1.34 6.74 20.63
N ILE A 433 -0.76 7.90 20.33
CA ILE A 433 0.46 8.07 19.54
C ILE A 433 1.71 7.48 20.19
N ASN A 434 1.65 7.10 21.46
CA ASN A 434 2.72 6.40 22.17
C ASN A 434 2.18 5.09 22.77
N PRO A 435 1.84 4.10 21.92
CA PRO A 435 1.23 2.86 22.37
C PRO A 435 2.20 2.05 23.24
N ASN A 436 1.65 1.30 24.19
CA ASN A 436 2.43 0.48 25.11
C ASN A 436 3.30 -0.54 24.35
N SER A 437 4.57 -0.68 24.72
CA SER A 437 5.50 -1.64 24.11
C SER A 437 4.97 -3.07 24.14
N PHE A 438 4.24 -3.48 25.19
CA PHE A 438 3.59 -4.80 25.23
C PHE A 438 2.63 -5.00 24.05
N VAL A 439 1.78 -4.01 23.77
CA VAL A 439 0.83 -4.05 22.65
C VAL A 439 1.57 -4.15 21.32
N LYS A 440 2.62 -3.34 21.12
CA LYS A 440 3.43 -3.37 19.88
C LYS A 440 4.08 -4.73 19.66
N VAL A 441 4.72 -5.30 20.69
CA VAL A 441 5.39 -6.61 20.62
C VAL A 441 4.37 -7.73 20.37
N SER A 442 3.19 -7.71 21.02
CA SER A 442 2.14 -8.69 20.74
C SER A 442 1.70 -8.67 19.27
N TRP A 443 1.52 -7.48 18.68
CA TRP A 443 1.21 -7.37 17.26
C TRP A 443 2.34 -7.86 16.36
N GLY A 444 3.59 -7.61 16.75
CA GLY A 444 4.77 -8.14 16.07
C GLY A 444 4.76 -9.65 15.96
N ILE A 445 4.54 -10.33 17.08
CA ILE A 445 4.45 -11.79 17.15
C ILE A 445 3.28 -12.31 16.32
N ILE A 446 2.11 -11.66 16.41
CA ILE A 446 0.94 -12.07 15.63
C ILE A 446 1.16 -11.94 14.13
N MET A 447 1.76 -10.84 13.66
CA MET A 447 2.06 -10.68 12.23
C MET A 447 3.04 -11.75 11.73
N ALA A 448 4.06 -12.08 12.53
CA ALA A 448 5.00 -13.16 12.22
C ALA A 448 4.30 -14.53 12.14
N LEU A 449 3.41 -14.82 13.10
CA LEU A 449 2.59 -16.03 13.11
C LEU A 449 1.64 -16.11 11.91
N PHE A 450 1.00 -15.00 11.54
CA PHE A 450 0.17 -14.94 10.33
C PHE A 450 0.99 -15.26 9.08
N ALA A 451 2.16 -14.64 8.93
CA ALA A 451 3.05 -14.91 7.80
C ALA A 451 3.45 -16.39 7.73
N MET A 452 3.84 -16.99 8.86
CA MET A 452 4.16 -18.42 8.93
C MET A 452 2.96 -19.30 8.56
N ILE A 453 1.77 -19.03 9.08
CA ILE A 453 0.57 -19.84 8.79
C ILE A 453 0.16 -19.72 7.33
N MET A 454 0.18 -18.52 6.74
CA MET A 454 -0.10 -18.36 5.31
C MET A 454 0.85 -19.18 4.44
N ILE A 455 2.15 -19.13 4.76
CA ILE A 455 3.15 -19.91 4.04
C ILE A 455 2.90 -21.42 4.23
N TYR A 456 2.63 -21.84 5.47
CA TYR A 456 2.41 -23.25 5.82
C TYR A 456 1.18 -23.85 5.15
N THR A 457 0.09 -23.09 4.99
CA THR A 457 -1.15 -23.61 4.43
C THR A 457 -1.19 -23.61 2.90
N GLY A 458 -0.51 -22.68 2.22
CA GLY A 458 -0.59 -22.62 0.76
C GLY A 458 0.35 -21.62 0.09
N GLY A 459 1.42 -21.19 0.76
CA GLY A 459 2.40 -20.27 0.20
C GLY A 459 1.78 -18.97 -0.33
N THR A 460 2.21 -18.56 -1.52
CA THR A 460 1.73 -17.35 -2.19
C THR A 460 0.21 -17.34 -2.40
N GLN A 461 -0.41 -18.47 -2.74
CA GLN A 461 -1.86 -18.53 -2.95
C GLN A 461 -2.64 -18.24 -1.66
N ALA A 462 -2.23 -18.82 -0.53
CA ALA A 462 -2.87 -18.57 0.76
C ALA A 462 -2.72 -17.10 1.21
N ILE A 463 -1.57 -16.49 0.92
CA ILE A 463 -1.34 -15.05 1.15
C ILE A 463 -2.35 -14.21 0.36
N GLN A 464 -2.52 -14.49 -0.94
CA GLN A 464 -3.47 -13.79 -1.80
C GLN A 464 -4.92 -13.97 -1.35
N ASN A 465 -5.30 -15.18 -0.97
CA ASN A 465 -6.65 -15.49 -0.49
C ASN A 465 -7.03 -14.65 0.74
N LEU A 466 -6.16 -14.58 1.75
CA LEU A 466 -6.46 -13.80 2.96
C LEU A 466 -6.55 -12.30 2.70
N LEU A 467 -5.74 -11.76 1.77
CA LEU A 467 -5.85 -10.36 1.35
C LEU A 467 -7.25 -10.07 0.77
N ILE A 468 -7.74 -10.94 -0.12
CA ILE A 468 -9.07 -10.80 -0.74
C ILE A 468 -10.20 -10.88 0.29
N ILE A 469 -10.09 -11.82 1.25
CA ILE A 469 -11.09 -12.00 2.31
C ILE A 469 -11.13 -10.78 3.23
N ALA A 470 -9.97 -10.29 3.69
CA ALA A 470 -9.90 -9.17 4.61
C ALA A 470 -10.31 -7.84 3.96
N ALA A 471 -10.08 -7.69 2.67
CA ALA A 471 -10.35 -6.45 1.95
C ALA A 471 -11.84 -6.15 1.77
N LEU A 472 -12.68 -7.16 1.50
CA LEU A 472 -14.09 -6.93 1.19
C LEU A 472 -14.83 -6.18 2.32
N PRO A 473 -14.81 -6.63 3.59
CA PRO A 473 -15.49 -5.87 4.64
C PRO A 473 -14.86 -4.50 4.88
N PHE A 474 -13.53 -4.37 4.76
CA PHE A 474 -12.86 -3.07 4.95
C PHE A 474 -13.16 -2.09 3.81
N SER A 475 -13.40 -2.57 2.59
CA SER A 475 -13.78 -1.73 1.45
C SER A 475 -15.09 -0.98 1.72
N VAL A 476 -16.05 -1.60 2.41
CA VAL A 476 -17.30 -0.95 2.84
C VAL A 476 -16.99 0.15 3.85
N VAL A 477 -16.05 -0.08 4.76
CA VAL A 477 -15.59 0.96 5.70
C VAL A 477 -14.97 2.14 4.97
N ILE A 478 -14.18 1.92 3.92
CA ILE A 478 -13.63 3.00 3.08
C ILE A 478 -14.75 3.83 2.45
N ILE A 479 -15.81 3.20 1.92
CA ILE A 479 -16.96 3.92 1.36
C ILE A 479 -17.62 4.81 2.44
N LEU A 480 -17.81 4.28 3.65
CA LEU A 480 -18.36 5.05 4.77
C LEU A 480 -17.44 6.21 5.20
N MET A 481 -16.12 5.99 5.20
CA MET A 481 -15.11 7.01 5.50
C MET A 481 -15.18 8.16 4.48
N ILE A 482 -15.30 7.83 3.19
CA ILE A 482 -15.48 8.79 2.10
C ILE A 482 -16.76 9.59 2.30
N TRP A 483 -17.89 8.92 2.57
CA TRP A 483 -19.15 9.60 2.81
C TRP A 483 -19.06 10.57 3.99
N SER A 484 -18.37 10.15 5.06
CA SER A 484 -18.17 10.96 6.25
C SER A 484 -17.33 12.20 5.95
N LEU A 485 -16.25 12.03 5.18
CA LEU A 485 -15.40 13.12 4.71
C LEU A 485 -16.22 14.15 3.94
N PHE A 486 -17.00 13.74 2.94
CA PHE A 486 -17.82 14.67 2.16
C PHE A 486 -18.89 15.37 3.01
N LYS A 487 -19.52 14.65 3.94
CA LYS A 487 -20.48 15.24 4.88
C LYS A 487 -19.83 16.35 5.70
N THR A 488 -18.63 16.12 6.22
CA THR A 488 -17.92 17.13 7.03
C THR A 488 -17.34 18.27 6.17
N LEU A 489 -16.77 17.96 5.00
CA LEU A 489 -16.24 18.97 4.08
C LEU A 489 -17.32 19.95 3.59
N SER A 490 -18.56 19.48 3.44
CA SER A 490 -19.67 20.32 2.99
C SER A 490 -19.95 21.50 3.93
N SER A 491 -19.65 21.35 5.22
CA SER A 491 -19.79 22.36 6.26
C SER A 491 -18.57 23.26 6.41
N ASP A 492 -17.45 22.94 5.76
CA ASP A 492 -16.24 23.74 5.82
C ASP A 492 -16.18 24.78 4.70
N HIS A 493 -15.64 25.95 5.05
CA HIS A 493 -15.47 27.04 4.11
C HIS A 493 -14.00 27.11 3.65
N PRO A 494 -13.75 27.30 2.33
CA PRO A 494 -12.40 27.43 1.81
C PRO A 494 -11.63 28.58 2.47
N ARG A 495 -10.32 28.41 2.58
CA ARG A 495 -9.36 29.43 3.01
C ARG A 495 -9.65 30.75 2.29
N VAL A 496 -10.04 31.79 3.03
CA VAL A 496 -10.06 33.15 2.48
C VAL A 496 -8.60 33.54 2.28
N SER A 497 -8.16 33.65 1.03
CA SER A 497 -6.79 34.03 0.70
C SER A 497 -6.40 35.30 1.48
N LYS A 498 -5.16 35.38 2.00
CA LYS A 498 -4.63 36.63 2.59
C LYS A 498 -4.83 37.82 1.63
N LYS A 499 -4.75 37.57 0.32
CA LYS A 499 -5.02 38.55 -0.75
C LYS A 499 -6.49 38.98 -0.78
N ASP A 500 -7.42 38.06 -0.57
CA ASP A 500 -8.86 38.35 -0.51
C ASP A 500 -9.25 39.06 0.78
N VAL A 501 -8.59 38.76 1.91
CA VAL A 501 -8.75 39.49 3.18
C VAL A 501 -8.22 40.92 3.04
N LEU A 502 -7.05 41.10 2.41
CA LEU A 502 -6.47 42.41 2.14
C LEU A 502 -7.34 43.21 1.16
N MET A 503 -7.80 42.61 0.06
CA MET A 503 -8.75 43.24 -0.88
C MET A 503 -10.09 43.58 -0.21
N LYS A 504 -10.62 42.72 0.68
CA LYS A 504 -11.83 43.05 1.47
C LYS A 504 -11.58 44.25 2.38
N LYS A 505 -10.42 44.31 3.05
CA LYS A 505 -10.04 45.45 3.90
C LYS A 505 -9.89 46.73 3.10
N ASP A 506 -9.29 46.69 1.91
CA ASP A 506 -9.12 47.84 1.04
C ASP A 506 -10.45 48.30 0.42
N ASN A 507 -11.32 47.38 0.01
CA ASN A 507 -12.67 47.69 -0.46
C ASN A 507 -13.57 48.26 0.66
N LEU A 508 -13.44 47.77 1.89
CA LEU A 508 -14.15 48.32 3.05
C LEU A 508 -13.64 49.72 3.42
N LYS A 509 -12.33 49.97 3.33
CA LYS A 509 -11.75 51.32 3.48
C LYS A 509 -12.27 52.24 2.38
N TYR A 510 -12.22 51.83 1.11
CA TYR A 510 -12.70 52.61 -0.04
C TYR A 510 -14.20 52.99 0.09
N LYS A 511 -15.05 52.04 0.49
CA LYS A 511 -16.48 52.32 0.76
C LYS A 511 -16.69 53.29 1.94
N LYS A 512 -15.91 53.17 3.03
CA LYS A 512 -15.97 54.14 4.14
C LYS A 512 -15.55 55.54 3.70
N THR A 513 -14.47 55.67 2.92
CA THR A 513 -13.98 56.98 2.44
C THR A 513 -14.98 57.64 1.48
N ASN A 514 -15.65 56.87 0.61
CA ASN A 514 -16.68 57.40 -0.29
C ASN A 514 -17.99 57.75 0.42
N ASN A 515 -18.39 57.01 1.47
CA ASN A 515 -19.56 57.38 2.27
C ASN A 515 -19.34 58.64 3.13
N ILE A 516 -18.10 58.93 3.52
CA ILE A 516 -17.73 60.18 4.21
C ILE A 516 -17.74 61.37 3.22
N LYS A 517 -17.29 61.16 1.97
CA LYS A 517 -17.36 62.19 0.91
C LYS A 517 -18.77 62.51 0.41
N LYS A 518 -19.74 61.58 0.53
CA LYS A 518 -21.16 61.82 0.18
C LYS A 518 -21.99 62.46 1.30
N ARG A 519 -21.43 62.61 2.52
CA ARG A 519 -22.10 63.20 3.70
C ARG A 519 -21.55 64.59 4.08
N LYS A 520 -20.55 65.09 3.34
CA LYS A 520 -20.16 66.49 3.30
C LYS A 520 -20.68 67.06 1.99
#